data_AF-A0A8I1Q9G5-F1
#
_entry.id   AF-A0A8I1Q9G5-F1
#
_cell.length_a   1.000
_cell.length_b   1.000
_cell.length_c   1.000
_cell.angle_alpha   90.00
_cell.angle_beta   90.00
_cell.angle_gamma   90.00
#
_symmetry.space_group_name_H-M   'P 1'
#
loop_
_entity.id
_entity.type
_entity.pdbx_description
1 polymer ?
#
loop_
_entity_poly.entity_id
_entity_poly.type
_entity_poly.pdbx_seq_one_letter_code
_entity_poly.pdbx_strand_id
1 'polypeptide(L)'
;ATNSRLSQNSPAKTIHYAWIGPPTYKNEQMVPGHDLDGPIQLAQKLQNQPSGQVNPIKFWCLKKYQDFYRKQFFKAKVEIEVCGVEDLIEQELKGNMIEAAQQFKAYMDTMNFPNFDTPGERVEFKDGFSLFLLLIQAGYFLDTNVLPLQNHPKYEFEGERQFTGPHGPSSQARDFYLMYSPVPNDMTALKIYNQWMDNPALGNVGVFDGLNIPRFTGESHGHYSKLGVVKTSYKSYSNLKNKHFYWLAPDRINFFSQKRAFTDNNLQCQSSTAFLLESCSLHYAVTEDKNCLLSLPIKTDTAYVAFMRRKIFFVRMKEKEVVCIEHNTRSTLYDAFPKDTNSKPVTDPELITRFLAGFIKINKMYAEKKLVYPRHLVNEKNATYLHEAVILQQQDIVQTLRADGARTDLRATYRILPDNKCIEVTAEELAHYLNFTAIEEMFASHSAEIKPS
;
A
#
# COMPACT_ATOMS: atom_id res chain seq x y z
N ALA A 1 35.25 41.72 24.79
CA ALA A 1 34.53 41.70 23.51
C ALA A 1 33.75 40.40 23.42
N THR A 2 32.45 40.46 23.68
CA THR A 2 31.49 39.37 23.58
C THR A 2 31.19 39.12 22.09
N ASN A 3 31.72 38.03 21.54
CA ASN A 3 31.30 37.53 20.23
C ASN A 3 29.91 36.92 20.36
N SER A 4 28.87 37.74 20.23
CA SER A 4 27.52 37.26 19.96
C SER A 4 27.55 36.59 18.60
N ARG A 5 27.51 35.25 18.59
CA ARG A 5 27.09 34.48 17.42
C ARG A 5 25.69 34.96 17.06
N LEU A 6 25.61 35.87 16.09
CA LEU A 6 24.42 36.03 15.28
C LEU A 6 24.14 34.66 14.69
N SER A 7 23.15 33.96 15.26
CA SER A 7 22.49 32.86 14.57
C SER A 7 21.86 33.47 13.32
N GLN A 8 22.58 33.41 12.21
CA GLN A 8 21.99 33.66 10.90
C GLN A 8 20.92 32.59 10.73
N ASN A 9 19.66 32.97 10.95
CA ASN A 9 18.51 32.14 10.63
C ASN A 9 18.49 31.97 9.11
N SER A 10 19.16 30.93 8.61
CA SER A 10 19.05 30.52 7.22
C SER A 10 17.57 30.31 6.88
N PRO A 11 17.09 30.83 5.73
CA PRO A 11 15.68 30.69 5.36
C PRO A 11 15.29 29.22 5.25
N ALA A 12 14.05 28.92 5.62
CA ALA A 12 13.57 27.54 5.70
C ALA A 12 13.57 26.94 4.30
N LYS A 13 14.10 25.72 4.15
CA LYS A 13 14.15 25.06 2.83
C LYS A 13 12.79 24.50 2.47
N THR A 14 12.37 24.71 1.23
CA THR A 14 11.13 24.13 0.72
C THR A 14 11.23 22.61 0.67
N ILE A 15 10.13 21.94 1.00
CA ILE A 15 9.96 20.50 0.88
C ILE A 15 8.96 20.25 -0.23
N HIS A 16 9.35 19.50 -1.24
CA HIS A 16 8.53 19.16 -2.39
C HIS A 16 8.10 17.70 -2.30
N TYR A 17 6.79 17.48 -2.39
CA TYR A 17 6.19 16.17 -2.66
C TYR A 17 5.60 16.18 -4.06
N ALA A 18 5.53 15.01 -4.72
CA ALA A 18 4.84 14.87 -5.99
C ALA A 18 3.99 13.61 -6.05
N TRP A 19 2.78 13.74 -6.58
CA TRP A 19 1.90 12.62 -6.93
C TRP A 19 1.42 12.75 -8.37
N ILE A 20 1.82 11.78 -9.20
CA ILE A 20 1.50 11.75 -10.62
C ILE A 20 0.43 10.68 -10.87
N GLY A 21 -0.82 11.11 -10.97
CA GLY A 21 -1.95 10.22 -11.19
C GLY A 21 -3.23 10.72 -10.53
N PRO A 22 -4.33 9.96 -10.65
CA PRO A 22 -5.57 10.23 -9.92
C PRO A 22 -5.37 10.09 -8.40
N PRO A 23 -6.21 10.78 -7.61
CA PRO A 23 -6.29 10.55 -6.17
C PRO A 23 -6.51 9.09 -5.81
N THR A 24 -5.84 8.65 -4.75
CA THR A 24 -5.89 7.24 -4.34
C THR A 24 -7.20 6.87 -3.62
N TYR A 25 -7.89 7.86 -3.05
CA TYR A 25 -9.08 7.72 -2.21
C TYR A 25 -10.19 6.83 -2.82
N LYS A 26 -10.42 6.94 -4.13
CA LYS A 26 -11.45 6.16 -4.87
C LYS A 26 -10.89 5.15 -5.86
N ASN A 27 -9.57 4.96 -5.88
CA ASN A 27 -8.95 4.10 -6.86
C ASN A 27 -8.70 2.71 -6.25
N GLU A 28 -9.51 1.72 -6.67
CA GLU A 28 -9.44 0.35 -6.17
C GLU A 28 -8.07 -0.33 -6.42
N GLN A 29 -7.35 0.15 -7.45
CA GLN A 29 -6.04 -0.35 -7.83
C GLN A 29 -4.89 0.35 -7.09
N MET A 30 -5.21 1.22 -6.14
CA MET A 30 -4.25 1.96 -5.33
C MET A 30 -4.53 1.77 -3.85
N VAL A 31 -3.52 2.09 -3.06
CA VAL A 31 -3.61 2.09 -1.61
C VAL A 31 -4.20 3.43 -1.19
N PRO A 32 -5.36 3.46 -0.51
CA PRO A 32 -5.98 4.71 -0.11
C PRO A 32 -5.06 5.53 0.81
N GLY A 33 -4.92 6.82 0.54
CA GLY A 33 -4.12 7.77 1.32
C GLY A 33 -2.64 7.82 0.98
N HIS A 34 -2.17 6.99 0.06
CA HIS A 34 -0.75 6.96 -0.32
C HIS A 34 -0.26 8.33 -0.82
N ASP A 35 -1.08 9.06 -1.55
CA ASP A 35 -0.81 10.41 -2.03
C ASP A 35 -0.87 11.52 -0.96
N LEU A 36 -1.43 11.25 0.22
CA LEU A 36 -1.74 12.26 1.24
C LEU A 36 -1.01 12.06 2.56
N ASP A 37 -0.75 10.81 2.94
CA ASP A 37 -0.41 10.41 4.29
C ASP A 37 0.96 10.96 4.76
N GLY A 38 2.00 10.79 3.94
CA GLY A 38 3.32 11.35 4.22
C GLY A 38 3.34 12.88 4.29
N PRO A 39 2.85 13.58 3.26
CA PRO A 39 2.75 15.04 3.26
C PRO A 39 2.01 15.59 4.49
N ILE A 40 0.84 15.04 4.83
CA ILE A 40 0.05 15.50 5.98
C ILE A 40 0.79 15.27 7.30
N GLN A 41 1.31 14.06 7.52
CA GLN A 41 1.99 13.76 8.78
C GLN A 41 3.24 14.64 8.97
N LEU A 42 4.03 14.85 7.91
CA LEU A 42 5.23 15.69 8.01
C LEU A 42 4.85 17.15 8.27
N ALA A 43 3.85 17.68 7.57
CA ALA A 43 3.35 19.03 7.78
C ALA A 43 2.88 19.25 9.23
N GLN A 44 2.08 18.32 9.77
CA GLN A 44 1.63 18.37 11.16
C GLN A 44 2.80 18.37 12.14
N LYS A 45 3.82 17.54 11.92
CA LYS A 45 5.00 17.49 12.78
C LYS A 45 5.81 18.78 12.74
N LEU A 46 6.00 19.38 11.56
CA LEU A 46 6.72 20.64 11.40
C LEU A 46 5.95 21.83 11.99
N GLN A 47 4.64 21.92 11.77
CA GLN A 47 3.79 23.00 12.31
C GLN A 47 3.68 22.96 13.85
N ASN A 48 3.77 21.77 14.45
CA ASN A 48 3.72 21.60 15.91
C ASN A 48 5.11 21.65 16.57
N GLN A 49 6.19 21.81 15.79
CA GLN A 49 7.54 21.86 16.34
C GLN A 49 7.75 23.19 17.10
N PRO A 50 8.43 23.18 18.26
CA PRO A 50 8.66 24.41 19.05
C PRO A 50 9.50 25.48 18.33
N SER A 51 10.19 25.13 17.24
CA SER A 51 10.96 26.08 16.44
C SER A 51 10.01 26.98 15.65
N GLY A 52 10.07 28.29 15.86
CA GLY A 52 9.21 29.27 15.16
C GLY A 52 9.41 29.37 13.63
N GLN A 53 10.20 28.50 13.01
CA GLN A 53 10.46 28.44 11.59
C GLN A 53 9.97 27.10 11.03
N VAL A 54 8.91 27.15 10.23
CA VAL A 54 8.30 25.98 9.59
C VAL A 54 8.79 25.92 8.14
N ASN A 55 9.25 24.76 7.70
CA ASN A 55 9.62 24.54 6.31
C ASN A 55 8.37 24.59 5.41
N PRO A 56 8.34 25.43 4.36
CA PRO A 56 7.21 25.46 3.44
C PRO A 56 7.14 24.14 2.67
N ILE A 57 5.93 23.63 2.49
CA ILE A 57 5.70 22.37 1.76
C ILE A 57 4.92 22.67 0.49
N LYS A 58 5.40 22.15 -0.64
CA LYS A 58 4.69 22.14 -1.92
C LYS A 58 4.33 20.72 -2.31
N PHE A 59 3.10 20.52 -2.76
CA PHE A 59 2.61 19.26 -3.29
C PHE A 59 2.27 19.41 -4.78
N TRP A 60 3.03 18.72 -5.61
CA TRP A 60 2.90 18.75 -7.06
C TRP A 60 1.99 17.63 -7.55
N CYS A 61 0.98 17.99 -8.34
CA CYS A 61 0.07 17.03 -8.95
C CYS A 61 -0.32 17.47 -10.37
N LEU A 62 -1.07 16.61 -11.06
CA LEU A 62 -1.72 17.01 -12.32
C LEU A 62 -2.75 18.11 -12.05
N LYS A 63 -2.82 19.12 -12.91
CA LYS A 63 -3.67 20.30 -12.76
C LYS A 63 -5.13 19.96 -12.47
N LYS A 64 -5.66 18.93 -13.15
CA LYS A 64 -7.03 18.42 -12.97
C LYS A 64 -7.35 17.93 -11.55
N TYR A 65 -6.37 17.68 -10.70
CA TYR A 65 -6.56 17.17 -9.33
C TYR A 65 -6.19 18.18 -8.23
N GLN A 66 -5.73 19.38 -8.56
CA GLN A 66 -5.31 20.37 -7.56
C GLN A 66 -6.39 20.66 -6.52
N ASP A 67 -7.63 20.89 -6.96
CA ASP A 67 -8.73 21.24 -6.06
C ASP A 67 -9.09 20.11 -5.09
N PHE A 68 -8.90 18.85 -5.51
CA PHE A 68 -9.04 17.71 -4.60
C PHE A 68 -8.00 17.81 -3.49
N TYR A 69 -6.72 17.93 -3.83
CA TYR A 69 -5.64 17.97 -2.84
C TYR A 69 -5.72 19.18 -1.92
N ARG A 70 -6.06 20.38 -2.46
CA ARG A 70 -6.28 21.59 -1.64
C ARG A 70 -7.34 21.34 -0.57
N LYS A 71 -8.47 20.73 -0.94
CA LYS A 71 -9.54 20.39 0.00
C LYS A 71 -9.09 19.37 1.06
N GLN A 72 -8.31 18.36 0.68
CA GLN A 72 -7.82 17.35 1.64
C GLN A 72 -6.83 17.94 2.64
N PHE A 73 -5.84 18.73 2.18
CA PHE A 73 -4.87 19.38 3.06
C PHE A 73 -5.53 20.42 3.98
N PHE A 74 -6.51 21.17 3.46
CA PHE A 74 -7.33 22.07 4.28
C PHE A 74 -8.11 21.32 5.36
N LYS A 75 -8.77 20.20 5.01
CA LYS A 75 -9.51 19.34 5.97
C LYS A 75 -8.58 18.78 7.06
N ALA A 76 -7.34 18.43 6.69
CA ALA A 76 -6.32 17.97 7.62
C ALA A 76 -5.67 19.08 8.45
N LYS A 77 -6.06 20.35 8.23
CA LYS A 77 -5.54 21.55 8.91
C LYS A 77 -4.02 21.71 8.78
N VAL A 78 -3.48 21.37 7.61
CA VAL A 78 -2.06 21.52 7.29
C VAL A 78 -1.83 22.59 6.23
N GLU A 79 -0.69 23.27 6.31
CA GLU A 79 -0.29 24.29 5.34
C GLU A 79 0.61 23.66 4.26
N ILE A 80 0.00 23.34 3.12
CA ILE A 80 0.68 22.77 1.94
C ILE A 80 0.20 23.51 0.69
N GLU A 81 1.13 24.09 -0.06
CA GLU A 81 0.86 24.72 -1.35
C GLU A 81 0.65 23.63 -2.42
N VAL A 82 -0.51 23.62 -3.07
CA VAL A 82 -0.80 22.63 -4.13
C VAL A 82 -0.55 23.25 -5.50
N CYS A 83 0.41 22.66 -6.22
CA CYS A 83 0.95 23.17 -7.47
C CYS A 83 0.70 22.18 -8.62
N GLY A 84 0.53 22.71 -9.84
CA GLY A 84 0.29 21.93 -11.04
C GLY A 84 1.60 21.69 -11.78
N VAL A 85 1.83 20.45 -12.23
CA VAL A 85 2.98 20.13 -13.10
C VAL A 85 2.93 20.99 -14.37
N GLU A 86 1.75 21.09 -14.98
CA GLU A 86 1.48 21.86 -16.20
C GLU A 86 1.80 23.35 -15.98
N ASP A 87 1.38 23.90 -14.83
CA ASP A 87 1.57 25.31 -14.50
C ASP A 87 3.07 25.67 -14.37
N LEU A 88 3.88 24.79 -13.76
CA LEU A 88 5.33 24.99 -13.65
C LEU A 88 5.99 25.04 -15.02
N ILE A 89 5.62 24.12 -15.91
CA ILE A 89 6.23 24.04 -17.24
C ILE A 89 5.84 25.25 -18.07
N GLU A 90 4.56 25.65 -18.05
CA GLU A 90 4.10 26.86 -18.73
C GLU A 90 4.81 28.14 -18.23
N GLN A 91 5.09 28.21 -16.93
CA GLN A 91 5.87 29.30 -16.34
C GLN A 91 7.31 29.28 -16.84
N GLU A 92 8.01 28.14 -16.76
CA GLU A 92 9.43 28.05 -17.08
C GLU A 92 9.73 28.12 -18.58
N LEU A 93 8.75 27.81 -19.44
CA LEU A 93 8.84 28.09 -20.89
C LEU A 93 8.97 29.58 -21.22
N LYS A 94 8.68 30.47 -20.26
CA LYS A 94 8.88 31.92 -20.35
C LYS A 94 9.93 32.42 -19.36
N GLY A 95 10.56 31.50 -18.64
CA GLY A 95 11.46 31.77 -17.52
C GLY A 95 12.93 31.62 -17.89
N ASN A 96 13.76 31.54 -16.83
CA ASN A 96 15.21 31.46 -16.96
C ASN A 96 15.70 30.08 -17.41
N MET A 97 14.85 29.06 -17.30
CA MET A 97 15.18 27.65 -17.59
C MET A 97 14.43 27.13 -18.81
N ILE A 98 14.25 27.98 -19.81
CA ILE A 98 13.45 27.71 -21.02
C ILE A 98 13.90 26.44 -21.75
N GLU A 99 15.20 26.19 -21.89
CA GLU A 99 15.72 25.01 -22.60
C GLU A 99 15.35 23.72 -21.86
N ALA A 100 15.54 23.67 -20.55
CA ALA A 100 15.13 22.53 -19.73
C ALA A 100 13.61 22.32 -19.80
N ALA A 101 12.82 23.40 -19.73
CA ALA A 101 11.37 23.33 -19.84
C ALA A 101 10.90 22.83 -21.21
N GLN A 102 11.57 23.24 -22.31
CA GLN A 102 11.30 22.77 -23.66
C GLN A 102 11.63 21.28 -23.81
N GLN A 103 12.78 20.84 -23.29
CA GLN A 103 13.17 19.43 -23.29
C GLN A 103 12.18 18.57 -22.50
N PHE A 104 11.83 18.99 -21.29
CA PHE A 104 10.88 18.24 -20.46
C PHE A 104 9.51 18.20 -21.13
N LYS A 105 9.03 19.32 -21.67
CA LYS A 105 7.77 19.36 -22.44
C LYS A 105 7.77 18.40 -23.63
N ALA A 106 8.84 18.39 -24.42
CA ALA A 106 8.98 17.46 -25.54
C ALA A 106 8.91 16.00 -25.06
N TYR A 107 9.54 15.67 -23.94
CA TYR A 107 9.39 14.35 -23.31
C TYR A 107 7.94 14.08 -22.87
N MET A 108 7.26 15.05 -22.24
CA MET A 108 5.85 14.88 -21.88
C MET A 108 4.97 14.57 -23.09
N ASP A 109 5.25 15.20 -24.24
CA ASP A 109 4.52 14.98 -25.49
C ASP A 109 4.76 13.58 -26.09
N THR A 110 5.86 12.90 -25.73
CA THR A 110 6.10 11.49 -26.10
C THR A 110 5.36 10.50 -25.19
N MET A 111 4.92 10.95 -24.02
CA MET A 111 4.19 10.13 -23.04
C MET A 111 2.68 10.28 -23.26
N ASN A 112 1.89 9.35 -22.75
CA ASN A 112 0.43 9.49 -22.69
C ASN A 112 0.00 10.48 -21.57
N PHE A 113 0.61 11.66 -21.52
CA PHE A 113 0.30 12.69 -20.52
C PHE A 113 -1.04 13.39 -20.85
N PRO A 114 -1.94 13.67 -19.88
CA PRO A 114 -1.89 13.37 -18.44
C PRO A 114 -2.64 12.06 -18.06
N ASN A 115 -2.75 11.12 -19.00
CA ASN A 115 -3.59 9.92 -18.93
C ASN A 115 -2.78 8.62 -18.95
N PHE A 116 -1.70 8.56 -18.18
CA PHE A 116 -0.83 7.40 -18.07
C PHE A 116 -1.60 6.09 -17.86
N ASP A 117 -1.28 5.10 -18.69
CA ASP A 117 -1.93 3.80 -18.77
C ASP A 117 -1.47 2.88 -17.63
N THR A 118 -0.21 3.02 -17.19
CA THR A 118 0.37 2.14 -16.17
C THR A 118 0.91 2.89 -14.96
N PRO A 119 0.99 2.23 -13.78
CA PRO A 119 1.74 2.77 -12.64
C PRO A 119 3.22 3.01 -12.96
N GLY A 120 3.81 2.24 -13.88
CA GLY A 120 5.22 2.39 -14.28
C GLY A 120 5.46 3.74 -14.96
N GLU A 121 4.65 4.09 -15.95
CA GLU A 121 4.75 5.38 -16.65
C GLU A 121 4.63 6.58 -15.69
N ARG A 122 3.76 6.46 -14.67
CA ARG A 122 3.60 7.50 -13.64
C ARG A 122 4.86 7.67 -12.79
N VAL A 123 5.50 6.56 -12.42
CA VAL A 123 6.75 6.59 -11.65
C VAL A 123 7.89 7.14 -12.50
N GLU A 124 8.02 6.70 -13.75
CA GLU A 124 9.02 7.23 -14.68
C GLU A 124 8.87 8.74 -14.87
N PHE A 125 7.65 9.20 -15.16
CA PHE A 125 7.37 10.63 -15.28
C PHE A 125 7.70 11.38 -13.99
N LYS A 126 7.33 10.83 -12.82
CA LYS A 126 7.64 11.42 -11.50
C LYS A 126 9.14 11.51 -11.27
N ASP A 127 9.93 10.51 -11.68
CA ASP A 127 11.39 10.51 -11.55
C ASP A 127 11.98 11.68 -12.37
N GLY A 128 11.63 11.79 -13.65
CA GLY A 128 12.06 12.92 -14.50
C GLY A 128 11.57 14.27 -13.98
N PHE A 129 10.31 14.35 -13.59
CA PHE A 129 9.72 15.57 -13.03
C PHE A 129 10.42 16.01 -11.74
N SER A 130 10.82 15.07 -10.87
CA SER A 130 11.52 15.41 -9.63
C SER A 130 12.90 16.04 -9.88
N LEU A 131 13.60 15.58 -10.93
CA LEU A 131 14.88 16.15 -11.36
C LEU A 131 14.68 17.53 -11.99
N PHE A 132 13.72 17.66 -12.90
CA PHE A 132 13.34 18.94 -13.49
C PHE A 132 12.95 19.95 -12.38
N LEU A 133 12.11 19.53 -11.45
CA LEU A 133 11.67 20.36 -10.33
C LEU A 133 12.84 20.86 -9.48
N LEU A 134 13.78 19.98 -9.08
CA LEU A 134 14.93 20.37 -8.26
C LEU A 134 15.95 21.24 -9.02
N LEU A 135 15.93 21.20 -10.35
CA LEU A 135 16.68 22.10 -11.20
C LEU A 135 16.05 23.50 -11.22
N ILE A 136 14.72 23.61 -11.26
CA ILE A 136 13.99 24.89 -11.25
C ILE A 136 13.88 25.50 -9.86
N GLN A 137 13.54 24.69 -8.86
CA GLN A 137 13.28 25.08 -7.48
C GLN A 137 14.20 24.32 -6.53
N ALA A 138 14.99 25.07 -5.76
CA ALA A 138 15.82 24.49 -4.71
C ALA A 138 14.97 23.98 -3.54
N GLY A 139 15.53 23.05 -2.78
CA GLY A 139 14.89 22.46 -1.61
C GLY A 139 15.06 20.95 -1.58
N TYR A 140 14.23 20.32 -0.76
CA TYR A 140 14.14 18.88 -0.65
C TYR A 140 13.07 18.33 -1.57
N PHE A 141 13.31 17.20 -2.21
CA PHE A 141 12.27 16.38 -2.82
C PHE A 141 12.08 15.12 -1.99
N LEU A 142 10.85 14.83 -1.60
CA LEU A 142 10.44 13.63 -0.88
C LEU A 142 9.34 12.93 -1.68
N ASP A 143 9.46 11.61 -1.81
CA ASP A 143 8.35 10.78 -2.28
C ASP A 143 7.25 10.69 -1.21
N THR A 144 6.02 10.42 -1.62
CA THR A 144 4.83 10.45 -0.73
C THR A 144 4.82 9.35 0.34
N ASN A 145 5.68 8.31 0.24
CA ASN A 145 6.02 7.35 1.32
C ASN A 145 6.89 7.90 2.43
N VAL A 146 7.53 9.04 2.24
CA VAL A 146 8.48 9.50 3.23
C VAL A 146 7.69 10.06 4.41
N LEU A 147 7.62 9.26 5.47
CA LEU A 147 6.89 9.53 6.70
C LEU A 147 7.83 10.09 7.78
N PRO A 148 7.36 10.98 8.66
CA PRO A 148 8.11 11.35 9.85
C PRO A 148 8.19 10.17 10.84
N LEU A 149 9.35 10.01 11.48
CA LEU A 149 9.55 9.09 12.59
C LEU A 149 8.76 9.58 13.82
N GLN A 150 7.88 8.74 14.39
CA GLN A 150 6.90 9.15 15.40
C GLN A 150 7.48 9.84 16.65
N ASN A 151 8.63 9.35 17.12
CA ASN A 151 9.28 9.81 18.35
C ASN A 151 10.59 10.58 18.09
N HIS A 152 10.73 11.17 16.90
CA HIS A 152 11.91 11.95 16.60
C HIS A 152 11.83 13.32 17.29
N PRO A 153 12.90 13.76 17.98
CA PRO A 153 12.83 14.98 18.80
C PRO A 153 12.70 16.25 17.97
N LYS A 154 13.22 16.28 16.74
CA LYS A 154 13.21 17.46 15.85
C LYS A 154 13.37 17.07 14.39
N TYR A 155 12.64 17.68 13.47
CA TYR A 155 12.76 17.47 12.03
C TYR A 155 13.55 18.64 11.42
N GLU A 156 14.77 18.37 10.94
CA GLU A 156 15.77 19.40 10.60
C GLU A 156 16.02 19.53 9.10
N PHE A 157 15.13 20.22 8.37
CA PHE A 157 15.32 20.51 6.95
C PHE A 157 16.09 21.82 6.73
N GLU A 158 17.31 21.89 7.27
CA GLU A 158 18.18 23.09 7.22
C GLU A 158 18.89 23.26 5.85
N GLY A 159 18.90 22.20 5.04
CA GLY A 159 19.56 22.14 3.74
C GLY A 159 20.95 21.51 3.80
N GLU A 160 21.41 21.06 2.64
CA GLU A 160 22.78 20.60 2.41
C GLU A 160 23.60 21.66 1.65
N ARG A 161 24.93 21.51 1.63
CA ARG A 161 25.83 22.48 0.97
C ARG A 161 25.89 22.35 -0.55
N GLN A 162 25.53 21.17 -1.06
CA GLN A 162 25.63 20.80 -2.46
C GLN A 162 24.47 19.87 -2.79
N PHE A 163 24.21 19.63 -4.07
CA PHE A 163 23.21 18.65 -4.49
C PHE A 163 23.46 17.33 -3.77
N THR A 164 22.42 16.75 -3.16
CA THR A 164 22.54 15.52 -2.37
C THR A 164 21.51 14.52 -2.87
N GLY A 165 22.00 13.36 -3.30
CA GLY A 165 21.18 12.32 -3.92
C GLY A 165 20.79 11.21 -2.93
N PRO A 166 19.94 10.26 -3.39
CA PRO A 166 19.39 9.23 -2.53
C PRO A 166 20.40 8.12 -2.18
N HIS A 167 21.56 7.91 -2.86
CA HIS A 167 22.35 6.66 -2.68
C HIS A 167 23.87 6.63 -3.00
N GLY A 168 24.47 5.48 -2.65
CA GLY A 168 25.87 5.05 -2.84
C GLY A 168 26.04 3.67 -3.50
N PRO A 169 27.27 3.13 -3.65
CA PRO A 169 27.61 2.16 -4.70
C PRO A 169 27.14 0.73 -4.41
N SER A 170 26.54 0.44 -3.25
CA SER A 170 26.33 -0.94 -2.75
C SER A 170 24.91 -1.31 -2.34
N SER A 171 23.90 -0.45 -2.49
CA SER A 171 22.51 -0.78 -2.16
C SER A 171 21.64 -0.99 -3.42
N GLN A 172 20.97 -2.14 -3.48
CA GLN A 172 20.09 -2.56 -4.58
C GLN A 172 18.73 -1.80 -4.64
N ALA A 173 18.57 -0.70 -3.89
CA ALA A 173 17.32 0.07 -3.82
C ALA A 173 17.46 1.42 -4.54
N ARG A 174 17.59 1.35 -5.86
CA ARG A 174 17.74 2.48 -6.79
C ARG A 174 16.42 3.26 -6.93
N ASP A 175 16.17 4.30 -6.13
CA ASP A 175 14.89 5.05 -6.20
C ASP A 175 15.03 6.55 -5.91
N PHE A 176 14.23 7.38 -6.59
CA PHE A 176 14.16 8.85 -6.45
C PHE A 176 13.17 9.20 -5.34
N TYR A 177 13.55 8.90 -4.09
CA TYR A 177 12.65 9.06 -2.94
C TYR A 177 13.04 10.21 -2.00
N LEU A 178 14.32 10.60 -1.98
CA LEU A 178 14.84 11.71 -1.19
C LEU A 178 16.02 12.34 -1.92
N MET A 179 15.90 13.62 -2.25
CA MET A 179 16.93 14.42 -2.91
C MET A 179 16.94 15.84 -2.35
N TYR A 180 18.04 16.55 -2.53
CA TYR A 180 18.13 17.97 -2.21
C TYR A 180 18.96 18.73 -3.23
N SER A 181 18.48 19.93 -3.59
CA SER A 181 19.21 20.92 -4.37
C SER A 181 19.39 22.21 -3.57
N PRO A 182 20.62 22.75 -3.43
CA PRO A 182 20.88 23.93 -2.60
C PRO A 182 20.39 25.24 -3.20
N VAL A 183 20.39 25.33 -4.54
CA VAL A 183 20.06 26.53 -5.31
C VAL A 183 19.36 26.16 -6.62
N PRO A 184 18.48 27.01 -7.15
CA PRO A 184 17.99 26.87 -8.52
C PRO A 184 19.16 26.86 -9.50
N ASN A 185 19.01 26.14 -10.61
CA ASN A 185 20.03 26.00 -11.64
C ASN A 185 21.38 25.46 -11.11
N ASP A 186 21.33 24.55 -10.13
CA ASP A 186 22.53 23.86 -9.66
C ASP A 186 23.16 23.06 -10.80
N MET A 187 24.45 23.27 -11.07
CA MET A 187 25.17 22.63 -12.17
C MET A 187 25.22 21.10 -12.06
N THR A 188 25.17 20.56 -10.85
CA THR A 188 25.10 19.12 -10.62
C THR A 188 23.70 18.61 -10.94
N ALA A 189 22.66 19.31 -10.47
CA ALA A 189 21.27 18.99 -10.82
C ALA A 189 21.05 19.02 -12.34
N LEU A 190 21.59 20.02 -13.04
CA LEU A 190 21.49 20.14 -14.50
C LEU A 190 22.13 18.96 -15.23
N LYS A 191 23.32 18.52 -14.79
CA LYS A 191 23.99 17.34 -15.37
C LYS A 191 23.18 16.07 -15.20
N ILE A 192 22.65 15.84 -14.00
CA ILE A 192 21.81 14.67 -13.70
C ILE A 192 20.54 14.70 -14.54
N TYR A 193 19.89 15.86 -14.61
CA TYR A 193 18.70 16.08 -15.42
C TYR A 193 18.97 15.75 -16.90
N ASN A 194 20.04 16.31 -17.49
CA ASN A 194 20.39 16.05 -18.89
C ASN A 194 20.69 14.56 -19.14
N GLN A 195 21.45 13.90 -18.25
CA GLN A 195 21.70 12.46 -18.35
C GLN A 195 20.41 11.62 -18.29
N TRP A 196 19.43 12.06 -17.50
CA TRP A 196 18.13 11.40 -17.46
C TRP A 196 17.34 11.64 -18.75
N MET A 197 17.35 12.86 -19.28
CA MET A 197 16.69 13.20 -20.54
C MET A 197 17.27 12.47 -21.76
N ASP A 198 18.57 12.14 -21.73
CA ASP A 198 19.23 11.36 -22.79
C ASP A 198 18.75 9.90 -22.83
N ASN A 199 18.32 9.34 -21.69
CA ASN A 199 17.79 7.98 -21.59
C ASN A 199 16.71 7.88 -20.50
N PRO A 200 15.50 8.41 -20.74
CA PRO A 200 14.42 8.38 -19.77
C PRO A 200 13.99 6.94 -19.53
N ALA A 201 14.00 6.53 -18.26
CA ALA A 201 13.52 5.22 -17.86
C ALA A 201 13.18 5.19 -16.36
N LEU A 202 12.16 4.40 -16.02
CA LEU A 202 11.76 4.14 -14.64
C LEU A 202 12.95 3.72 -13.78
N GLY A 203 13.20 4.45 -12.68
CA GLY A 203 14.26 4.11 -11.74
C GLY A 203 15.66 4.15 -12.35
N ASN A 204 15.88 4.89 -13.45
CA ASN A 204 17.20 5.09 -14.04
C ASN A 204 18.09 5.95 -13.12
N VAL A 205 18.62 5.35 -12.06
CA VAL A 205 19.60 6.00 -11.18
C VAL A 205 21.02 6.02 -11.77
N GLY A 206 21.22 5.45 -12.96
CA GLY A 206 22.51 5.55 -13.65
C GLY A 206 22.92 6.99 -13.94
N VAL A 207 21.96 7.91 -13.89
CA VAL A 207 22.13 9.37 -13.99
C VAL A 207 22.95 10.00 -12.85
N PHE A 208 23.26 9.24 -11.80
CA PHE A 208 24.16 9.66 -10.73
C PHE A 208 25.58 9.09 -10.92
N ASP A 209 25.78 8.15 -11.85
CA ASP A 209 27.06 7.45 -12.03
C ASP A 209 28.13 8.42 -12.55
N GLY A 210 29.33 8.33 -11.97
CA GLY A 210 30.45 9.20 -12.32
C GLY A 210 30.35 10.64 -11.77
N LEU A 211 29.27 10.99 -11.07
CA LEU A 211 29.11 12.27 -10.39
C LEU A 211 29.48 12.12 -8.91
N ASN A 212 30.39 12.98 -8.41
CA ASN A 212 30.80 12.97 -6.99
C ASN A 212 29.73 13.62 -6.09
N ILE A 213 28.53 13.03 -6.05
CA ILE A 213 27.37 13.54 -5.32
C ILE A 213 27.42 12.99 -3.89
N PRO A 214 27.39 13.86 -2.84
CA PRO A 214 27.30 13.39 -1.48
C PRO A 214 25.96 12.72 -1.22
N ARG A 215 25.91 12.03 -0.09
CA ARG A 215 24.73 11.34 0.40
C ARG A 215 24.23 11.98 1.66
N PHE A 216 22.96 11.74 1.88
CA PHE A 216 22.34 11.86 3.19
C PHE A 216 23.06 10.92 4.19
N THR A 217 23.89 11.48 5.08
CA THR A 217 24.66 10.73 6.09
C THR A 217 23.79 10.25 7.25
N GLY A 218 23.89 8.97 7.62
CA GLY A 218 23.01 8.37 8.63
C GLY A 218 21.79 7.67 8.05
N GLU A 219 21.80 7.39 6.74
CA GLU A 219 20.84 6.53 6.07
C GLU A 219 21.15 5.05 6.35
N SER A 220 20.17 4.31 6.91
CA SER A 220 20.22 2.85 6.92
C SER A 220 18.83 2.29 6.62
N HIS A 221 18.72 1.40 5.64
CA HIS A 221 17.44 0.76 5.25
C HIS A 221 16.29 1.73 4.96
N GLY A 222 16.56 2.91 4.38
CA GLY A 222 15.54 3.94 4.09
C GLY A 222 15.14 4.79 5.30
N HIS A 223 15.84 4.68 6.43
CA HIS A 223 15.70 5.56 7.57
C HIS A 223 16.70 6.70 7.45
N TYR A 224 16.24 7.94 7.51
CA TYR A 224 17.12 9.09 7.56
C TYR A 224 16.98 9.83 8.89
N SER A 225 17.81 9.42 9.84
CA SER A 225 17.78 9.86 11.24
C SER A 225 17.93 11.38 11.38
N LYS A 226 18.83 12.03 10.63
CA LYS A 226 19.03 13.49 10.71
C LYS A 226 17.75 14.29 10.42
N LEU A 227 17.02 13.96 9.35
CA LEU A 227 15.75 14.64 9.03
C LEU A 227 14.57 14.09 9.84
N GLY A 228 14.77 13.00 10.58
CA GLY A 228 13.71 12.33 11.31
C GLY A 228 12.68 11.66 10.40
N VAL A 229 13.06 11.20 9.21
CA VAL A 229 12.11 10.57 8.26
C VAL A 229 12.46 9.13 7.93
N VAL A 230 11.48 8.38 7.47
CA VAL A 230 11.63 7.00 7.00
C VAL A 230 10.81 6.77 5.74
N LYS A 231 11.42 6.09 4.76
CA LYS A 231 10.72 5.62 3.58
C LYS A 231 10.03 4.28 3.88
N THR A 232 8.72 4.22 3.74
CA THR A 232 8.01 2.94 3.74
C THR A 232 8.13 2.28 2.35
N SER A 233 8.75 1.10 2.27
CA SER A 233 9.07 0.42 1.00
C SER A 233 7.83 0.09 0.15
N TYR A 234 7.81 0.55 -1.11
CA TYR A 234 6.67 0.37 -2.02
C TYR A 234 6.59 -0.97 -2.76
N LYS A 235 7.64 -1.81 -2.73
CA LYS A 235 7.64 -3.13 -3.41
C LYS A 235 6.57 -4.09 -2.86
N SER A 236 6.03 -3.85 -1.67
CA SER A 236 4.88 -4.60 -1.16
C SER A 236 3.58 -4.26 -1.88
N TYR A 237 3.37 -3.01 -2.32
CA TYR A 237 2.03 -2.54 -2.67
C TYR A 237 1.62 -2.79 -4.12
N SER A 238 2.57 -2.92 -5.04
CA SER A 238 2.28 -3.44 -6.39
C SER A 238 1.90 -4.92 -6.37
N ASN A 239 2.34 -5.67 -5.35
CA ASN A 239 2.11 -7.11 -5.20
C ASN A 239 0.86 -7.47 -4.38
N LEU A 240 0.14 -6.47 -3.85
CA LEU A 240 -1.07 -6.72 -3.07
C LEU A 240 -2.27 -6.98 -3.99
N LYS A 241 -2.95 -8.09 -3.73
CA LYS A 241 -4.17 -8.47 -4.45
C LYS A 241 -5.39 -7.62 -4.04
N ASN A 242 -5.37 -7.00 -2.86
CA ASN A 242 -6.45 -6.17 -2.30
C ASN A 242 -5.90 -4.81 -1.87
N LYS A 243 -5.43 -3.99 -2.82
CA LYS A 243 -4.85 -2.67 -2.50
C LYS A 243 -5.87 -1.75 -1.84
N HIS A 244 -7.14 -1.86 -2.26
CA HIS A 244 -8.22 -1.10 -1.64
C HIS A 244 -8.40 -1.46 -0.16
N PHE A 245 -8.50 -2.73 0.21
CA PHE A 245 -8.68 -3.19 1.61
C PHE A 245 -7.38 -3.29 2.42
N TYR A 246 -6.31 -2.68 1.93
CA TYR A 246 -4.97 -2.84 2.48
C TYR A 246 -4.87 -2.52 3.98
N TRP A 247 -5.61 -1.52 4.45
CA TRP A 247 -5.59 -1.13 5.87
C TRP A 247 -6.27 -2.15 6.80
N LEU A 248 -7.04 -3.09 6.24
CA LEU A 248 -7.66 -4.21 6.98
C LEU A 248 -6.80 -5.48 6.98
N ALA A 249 -5.60 -5.46 6.36
CA ALA A 249 -4.71 -6.61 6.42
C ALA A 249 -4.35 -6.94 7.89
N PRO A 250 -4.28 -8.22 8.29
CA PRO A 250 -4.04 -8.61 9.68
C PRO A 250 -2.78 -7.98 10.30
N ASP A 251 -1.72 -7.80 9.52
CA ASP A 251 -0.45 -7.16 9.95
C ASP A 251 -0.55 -5.63 10.07
N ARG A 252 -1.66 -5.02 9.64
CA ARG A 252 -1.83 -3.56 9.52
C ARG A 252 -3.05 -3.02 10.22
N ILE A 253 -3.82 -3.87 10.89
CA ILE A 253 -5.08 -3.50 11.52
C ILE A 253 -4.92 -2.34 12.52
N ASN A 254 -3.80 -2.31 13.24
CA ASN A 254 -3.45 -1.24 14.18
C ASN A 254 -3.30 0.14 13.51
N PHE A 255 -3.07 0.20 12.20
CA PHE A 255 -2.98 1.44 11.44
C PHE A 255 -4.33 1.89 10.89
N PHE A 256 -5.35 1.02 10.83
CA PHE A 256 -6.64 1.37 10.24
C PHE A 256 -7.24 2.63 10.88
N SER A 257 -7.23 2.70 12.21
CA SER A 257 -7.75 3.87 12.95
C SER A 257 -7.07 5.19 12.58
N GLN A 258 -5.79 5.16 12.20
CA GLN A 258 -5.04 6.36 11.80
C GLN A 258 -5.27 6.72 10.32
N LYS A 259 -5.65 5.74 9.49
CA LYS A 259 -5.63 5.85 8.02
C LYS A 259 -7.01 5.83 7.38
N ARG A 260 -8.06 5.51 8.15
CA ARG A 260 -9.47 5.49 7.72
C ARG A 260 -9.99 6.82 7.20
N ALA A 261 -9.36 7.95 7.57
CA ALA A 261 -9.67 9.26 7.00
C ALA A 261 -9.36 9.33 5.49
N PHE A 262 -8.49 8.44 5.00
CA PHE A 262 -8.06 8.36 3.61
C PHE A 262 -8.80 7.30 2.81
N THR A 263 -9.81 6.64 3.38
CA THR A 263 -10.61 5.61 2.69
C THR A 263 -12.02 6.12 2.45
N ASP A 264 -12.58 5.77 1.29
CA ASP A 264 -14.02 5.84 1.08
C ASP A 264 -14.64 4.56 1.66
N ASN A 265 -15.16 4.66 2.89
CA ASN A 265 -15.72 3.52 3.62
C ASN A 265 -16.91 2.87 2.89
N ASN A 266 -17.51 3.57 1.92
CA ASN A 266 -18.67 3.15 1.14
C ASN A 266 -18.31 2.73 -0.29
N LEU A 267 -17.04 2.77 -0.68
CA LEU A 267 -16.61 2.27 -1.99
C LEU A 267 -16.87 0.75 -2.06
N GLN A 268 -17.44 0.34 -3.18
CA GLN A 268 -17.83 -1.03 -3.45
C GLN A 268 -16.85 -1.63 -4.45
N CYS A 269 -16.03 -2.57 -4.00
CA CYS A 269 -14.96 -3.19 -4.80
C CYS A 269 -15.02 -4.71 -4.74
N GLN A 270 -14.25 -5.38 -5.60
CA GLN A 270 -14.00 -6.80 -5.43
C GLN A 270 -12.94 -7.06 -4.35
N SER A 271 -13.21 -7.98 -3.42
CA SER A 271 -12.24 -8.50 -2.45
C SER A 271 -11.74 -9.88 -2.89
N SER A 272 -10.44 -10.10 -2.85
CA SER A 272 -9.85 -11.43 -3.05
C SER A 272 -9.74 -12.26 -1.77
N THR A 273 -10.26 -11.76 -0.65
CA THR A 273 -10.29 -12.50 0.61
C THR A 273 -11.28 -13.65 0.50
N ALA A 274 -10.83 -14.84 0.89
CA ALA A 274 -11.67 -16.02 1.03
C ALA A 274 -11.95 -16.25 2.52
N PHE A 275 -13.16 -16.69 2.85
CA PHE A 275 -13.56 -17.01 4.22
C PHE A 275 -14.05 -18.45 4.32
N LEU A 276 -13.45 -19.24 5.21
CA LEU A 276 -13.83 -20.64 5.40
C LEU A 276 -15.19 -20.74 6.12
N LEU A 277 -16.13 -21.45 5.50
CA LEU A 277 -17.45 -21.75 6.10
C LEU A 277 -17.43 -23.05 6.90
N GLU A 278 -16.37 -23.85 6.78
CA GLU A 278 -16.19 -25.08 7.54
C GLU A 278 -14.75 -25.21 8.04
N SER A 279 -14.57 -25.87 9.18
CA SER A 279 -13.25 -26.11 9.75
C SER A 279 -12.44 -27.06 8.87
N CYS A 280 -11.17 -26.74 8.69
CA CYS A 280 -10.21 -27.55 7.96
C CYS A 280 -8.92 -27.63 8.77
N SER A 281 -8.04 -28.58 8.46
CA SER A 281 -6.71 -28.66 9.05
C SER A 281 -5.64 -28.95 7.99
N LEU A 282 -4.40 -28.56 8.27
CA LEU A 282 -3.22 -28.95 7.50
C LEU A 282 -2.44 -30.00 8.30
N HIS A 283 -2.07 -31.12 7.67
CA HIS A 283 -1.38 -32.19 8.35
C HIS A 283 -0.37 -32.92 7.45
N TYR A 284 0.61 -33.60 8.03
CA TYR A 284 1.54 -34.46 7.32
C TYR A 284 1.25 -35.93 7.61
N ALA A 285 1.28 -36.76 6.57
CA ALA A 285 1.20 -38.20 6.69
C ALA A 285 2.53 -38.87 6.30
N VAL A 286 2.75 -40.05 6.90
CA VAL A 286 3.90 -40.91 6.62
C VAL A 286 3.63 -41.94 5.52
N THR A 287 2.39 -42.04 5.05
CA THR A 287 1.96 -42.93 3.96
C THR A 287 0.80 -42.30 3.19
N GLU A 288 0.61 -42.72 1.94
CA GLU A 288 -0.52 -42.37 1.09
C GLU A 288 -1.71 -43.34 1.21
N ASP A 289 -1.60 -44.34 2.08
CA ASP A 289 -2.68 -45.31 2.33
C ASP A 289 -3.96 -44.62 2.80
N LYS A 290 -5.07 -44.89 2.10
CA LYS A 290 -6.38 -44.27 2.35
C LYS A 290 -6.84 -44.47 3.81
N ASN A 291 -6.67 -45.66 4.36
CA ASN A 291 -7.12 -45.97 5.72
C ASN A 291 -6.25 -45.24 6.76
N CYS A 292 -4.95 -45.11 6.49
CA CYS A 292 -4.07 -44.29 7.31
C CYS A 292 -4.47 -42.81 7.25
N LEU A 293 -4.72 -42.25 6.07
CA LEU A 293 -5.16 -40.86 5.91
C LEU A 293 -6.49 -40.57 6.65
N LEU A 294 -7.43 -41.51 6.60
CA LEU A 294 -8.72 -41.43 7.32
C LEU A 294 -8.63 -41.71 8.82
N SER A 295 -7.49 -42.18 9.33
CA SER A 295 -7.27 -42.44 10.76
C SER A 295 -6.32 -41.45 11.41
N LEU A 296 -5.87 -40.43 10.67
CA LEU A 296 -5.03 -39.38 11.23
C LEU A 296 -5.76 -38.66 12.38
N PRO A 297 -5.03 -38.24 13.43
CA PRO A 297 -5.60 -37.59 14.59
C PRO A 297 -5.93 -36.10 14.30
N ILE A 298 -6.71 -35.85 13.25
CA ILE A 298 -7.21 -34.52 12.88
C ILE A 298 -8.49 -34.20 13.65
N LYS A 299 -8.60 -32.95 14.12
CA LYS A 299 -9.72 -32.49 14.96
C LYS A 299 -10.88 -31.88 14.16
N THR A 300 -10.81 -31.92 12.84
CA THR A 300 -11.73 -31.25 11.91
C THR A 300 -12.35 -32.25 10.96
N ASP A 301 -13.52 -31.90 10.41
CA ASP A 301 -14.22 -32.75 9.44
C ASP A 301 -13.49 -32.85 8.09
N THR A 302 -12.73 -31.81 7.74
CA THR A 302 -11.92 -31.78 6.52
C THR A 302 -10.45 -31.52 6.84
N ALA A 303 -9.55 -32.00 5.98
CA ALA A 303 -8.13 -31.71 6.08
C ALA A 303 -7.43 -31.73 4.72
N TYR A 304 -6.39 -30.90 4.59
CA TYR A 304 -5.34 -31.12 3.63
C TYR A 304 -4.22 -31.91 4.29
N VAL A 305 -3.77 -32.97 3.60
CA VAL A 305 -2.71 -33.85 4.09
C VAL A 305 -1.58 -33.92 3.07
N ALA A 306 -0.40 -33.47 3.47
CA ALA A 306 0.80 -33.57 2.66
C ALA A 306 1.54 -34.89 2.92
N PHE A 307 2.03 -35.51 1.86
CA PHE A 307 2.87 -36.72 1.92
C PHE A 307 4.22 -36.46 1.25
N MET A 308 5.31 -36.63 2.02
CA MET A 308 6.72 -36.47 1.57
C MET A 308 7.00 -35.20 0.73
N ARG A 309 6.22 -34.13 0.91
CA ARG A 309 6.26 -32.88 0.12
C ARG A 309 6.06 -33.06 -1.40
N ARG A 310 5.45 -34.18 -1.80
CA ARG A 310 5.22 -34.52 -3.22
C ARG A 310 3.75 -34.61 -3.59
N LYS A 311 2.89 -34.91 -2.62
CA LYS A 311 1.45 -35.03 -2.86
C LYS A 311 0.68 -34.30 -1.77
N ILE A 312 -0.43 -33.69 -2.16
CA ILE A 312 -1.42 -33.14 -1.23
C ILE A 312 -2.74 -33.85 -1.48
N PHE A 313 -3.31 -34.38 -0.41
CA PHE A 313 -4.62 -35.00 -0.37
C PHE A 313 -5.59 -34.06 0.31
N PHE A 314 -6.83 -34.00 -0.19
CA PHE A 314 -7.97 -33.49 0.56
C PHE A 314 -8.72 -34.67 1.17
N VAL A 315 -8.99 -34.61 2.46
CA VAL A 315 -9.65 -35.65 3.23
C VAL A 315 -10.94 -35.10 3.81
N ARG A 316 -12.05 -35.81 3.62
CA ARG A 316 -13.30 -35.58 4.35
C ARG A 316 -13.58 -36.78 5.25
N MET A 317 -13.52 -36.55 6.56
CA MET A 317 -13.57 -37.62 7.57
C MET A 317 -14.96 -38.25 7.65
N LYS A 318 -16.02 -37.43 7.64
CA LYS A 318 -17.41 -37.88 7.75
C LYS A 318 -17.83 -38.73 6.55
N GLU A 319 -17.47 -38.29 5.35
CA GLU A 319 -17.80 -38.95 4.09
C GLU A 319 -16.82 -40.09 3.73
N LYS A 320 -15.75 -40.28 4.51
CA LYS A 320 -14.65 -41.23 4.24
C LYS A 320 -14.05 -41.05 2.84
N GLU A 321 -13.96 -39.79 2.41
CA GLU A 321 -13.47 -39.39 1.10
C GLU A 321 -12.00 -38.96 1.20
N VAL A 322 -11.17 -39.42 0.26
CA VAL A 322 -9.78 -39.00 0.11
C VAL A 322 -9.54 -38.73 -1.37
N VAL A 323 -9.13 -37.51 -1.69
CA VAL A 323 -8.88 -37.06 -3.07
C VAL A 323 -7.47 -36.52 -3.16
N CYS A 324 -6.66 -37.04 -4.08
CA CYS A 324 -5.37 -36.45 -4.40
C CYS A 324 -5.59 -35.20 -5.26
N ILE A 325 -5.26 -34.02 -4.73
CA ILE A 325 -5.54 -32.73 -5.37
C ILE A 325 -4.31 -32.11 -6.02
N GLU A 326 -3.10 -32.49 -5.61
CA GLU A 326 -1.84 -31.96 -6.15
C GLU A 326 -0.77 -33.05 -6.21
N HIS A 327 0.01 -33.08 -7.28
CA HIS A 327 1.02 -34.10 -7.54
C HIS A 327 2.30 -33.50 -8.13
N ASN A 328 3.43 -33.70 -7.43
CA ASN A 328 4.80 -33.49 -7.89
C ASN A 328 5.25 -32.05 -8.22
N THR A 329 4.72 -31.05 -7.53
CA THR A 329 5.20 -29.66 -7.68
C THR A 329 6.11 -29.24 -6.52
N ARG A 330 7.21 -28.55 -6.82
CA ARG A 330 8.01 -27.81 -5.81
C ARG A 330 7.34 -26.46 -5.54
N SER A 331 6.14 -26.50 -4.98
CA SER A 331 5.35 -25.31 -4.68
C SER A 331 5.66 -24.77 -3.28
N THR A 332 5.58 -23.46 -3.09
CA THR A 332 5.64 -22.82 -1.76
C THR A 332 4.42 -23.17 -0.89
N LEU A 333 3.40 -23.82 -1.45
CA LEU A 333 2.24 -24.32 -0.71
C LEU A 333 2.60 -25.26 0.45
N TYR A 334 3.71 -26.01 0.33
CA TYR A 334 4.15 -26.91 1.40
C TYR A 334 4.68 -26.17 2.63
N ASP A 335 5.03 -24.88 2.50
CA ASP A 335 5.54 -24.06 3.61
C ASP A 335 4.47 -23.79 4.67
N ALA A 336 3.18 -23.96 4.34
CA ALA A 336 2.06 -23.82 5.27
C ALA A 336 1.83 -25.06 6.14
N PHE A 337 2.40 -26.21 5.80
CA PHE A 337 2.21 -27.42 6.59
C PHE A 337 3.17 -27.46 7.80
N PRO A 338 2.82 -28.18 8.89
CA PRO A 338 3.73 -28.33 10.04
C PRO A 338 5.05 -29.00 9.62
N LYS A 339 6.17 -28.80 10.32
CA LYS A 339 7.42 -29.50 9.92
C LYS A 339 7.21 -31.01 9.86
N ASP A 340 7.86 -31.72 8.94
CA ASP A 340 7.74 -33.17 8.75
C ASP A 340 8.02 -33.97 10.06
N THR A 341 8.79 -33.38 10.99
CA THR A 341 9.08 -33.93 12.33
C THR A 341 7.98 -33.68 13.38
N ASN A 342 6.99 -32.84 13.08
CA ASN A 342 5.87 -32.47 13.94
C ASN A 342 4.56 -33.03 13.36
N SER A 343 4.03 -34.07 14.01
CA SER A 343 2.75 -34.71 13.64
C SER A 343 1.51 -33.96 14.15
N LYS A 344 1.63 -32.72 14.63
CA LYS A 344 0.45 -31.99 15.10
C LYS A 344 -0.26 -31.29 13.93
N PRO A 345 -1.57 -31.51 13.72
CA PRO A 345 -2.31 -30.81 12.69
C PRO A 345 -2.39 -29.31 13.02
N VAL A 346 -2.31 -28.48 11.99
CA VAL A 346 -2.52 -27.04 12.08
C VAL A 346 -3.99 -26.76 11.77
N THR A 347 -4.64 -25.99 12.64
CA THR A 347 -6.08 -25.64 12.55
C THR A 347 -6.30 -24.14 12.43
N ASP A 348 -5.22 -23.36 12.24
CA ASP A 348 -5.25 -21.92 12.05
C ASP A 348 -6.04 -21.55 10.77
N PRO A 349 -7.23 -20.94 10.89
CA PRO A 349 -8.06 -20.59 9.73
C PRO A 349 -7.37 -19.64 8.76
N GLU A 350 -6.54 -18.71 9.24
CA GLU A 350 -5.86 -17.74 8.40
C GLU A 350 -4.79 -18.42 7.53
N LEU A 351 -4.01 -19.32 8.13
CA LEU A 351 -3.03 -20.13 7.41
C LEU A 351 -3.71 -21.01 6.34
N ILE A 352 -4.84 -21.63 6.68
CA ILE A 352 -5.59 -22.48 5.74
C ILE A 352 -6.16 -21.65 4.59
N THR A 353 -6.71 -20.47 4.86
CA THR A 353 -7.20 -19.55 3.82
C THR A 353 -6.07 -19.14 2.88
N ARG A 354 -4.88 -18.81 3.39
CA ARG A 354 -3.70 -18.50 2.56
C ARG A 354 -3.27 -19.68 1.71
N PHE A 355 -3.25 -20.88 2.31
CA PHE A 355 -2.97 -22.12 1.59
C PHE A 355 -3.97 -22.33 0.44
N LEU A 356 -5.27 -22.22 0.71
CA LEU A 356 -6.35 -22.35 -0.26
C LEU A 356 -6.23 -21.34 -1.41
N ALA A 357 -5.95 -20.06 -1.09
CA ALA A 357 -5.78 -19.01 -2.09
C ALA A 357 -4.58 -19.27 -3.02
N GLY A 358 -3.47 -19.78 -2.48
CA GLY A 358 -2.32 -20.21 -3.29
C GLY A 358 -2.67 -21.42 -4.17
N PHE A 359 -3.42 -22.36 -3.61
CA PHE A 359 -3.82 -23.59 -4.28
C PHE A 359 -4.78 -23.35 -5.45
N ILE A 360 -5.79 -22.50 -5.25
CA ILE A 360 -6.73 -22.08 -6.30
C ILE A 360 -5.97 -21.35 -7.41
N LYS A 361 -5.02 -20.46 -7.08
CA LYS A 361 -4.21 -19.76 -8.07
C LYS A 361 -3.43 -20.73 -8.96
N ILE A 362 -2.76 -21.71 -8.36
CA ILE A 362 -2.00 -22.74 -9.08
C ILE A 362 -2.93 -23.52 -10.01
N ASN A 363 -4.06 -24.01 -9.49
CA ASN A 363 -4.94 -24.84 -10.29
C ASN A 363 -5.73 -24.07 -11.36
N LYS A 364 -6.04 -22.79 -11.15
CA LYS A 364 -6.59 -21.92 -12.21
C LYS A 364 -5.66 -21.83 -13.42
N MET A 365 -4.35 -21.95 -13.24
CA MET A 365 -3.38 -22.01 -14.35
C MET A 365 -3.40 -23.36 -15.08
N TYR A 366 -3.82 -24.45 -14.43
CA TYR A 366 -3.82 -25.80 -14.98
C TYR A 366 -5.20 -26.31 -15.42
N ALA A 367 -6.25 -25.47 -15.33
CA ALA A 367 -7.59 -25.49 -15.95
C ALA A 367 -8.44 -26.78 -16.02
N GLU A 368 -7.97 -27.96 -15.62
CA GLU A 368 -8.60 -29.23 -16.04
C GLU A 368 -9.09 -30.15 -14.91
N LYS A 369 -8.94 -29.80 -13.63
CA LYS A 369 -9.30 -30.69 -12.52
C LYS A 369 -10.60 -30.28 -11.82
N LYS A 370 -11.44 -31.27 -11.49
CA LYS A 370 -12.50 -31.15 -10.47
C LYS A 370 -11.81 -30.96 -9.12
N LEU A 371 -11.69 -29.72 -8.70
CA LEU A 371 -10.95 -29.40 -7.48
C LEU A 371 -11.88 -29.48 -6.27
N VAL A 372 -11.44 -30.21 -5.26
CA VAL A 372 -12.18 -30.39 -4.01
C VAL A 372 -11.54 -29.51 -2.93
N TYR A 373 -12.38 -28.71 -2.28
CA TYR A 373 -11.98 -27.70 -1.31
C TYR A 373 -12.93 -27.70 -0.12
N PRO A 374 -12.51 -27.18 1.04
CA PRO A 374 -13.45 -26.85 2.08
C PRO A 374 -14.40 -25.77 1.59
N ARG A 375 -15.65 -25.80 2.07
CA ARG A 375 -16.64 -24.76 1.76
C ARG A 375 -16.13 -23.40 2.20
N HIS A 376 -16.15 -22.44 1.28
CA HIS A 376 -15.66 -21.09 1.55
C HIS A 376 -16.41 -20.06 0.72
N LEU A 377 -16.40 -18.83 1.22
CA LEU A 377 -17.04 -17.66 0.65
C LEU A 377 -15.97 -16.79 -0.03
N VAL A 378 -16.22 -16.36 -1.26
CA VAL A 378 -15.35 -15.44 -2.01
C VAL A 378 -16.19 -14.26 -2.46
N ASN A 379 -15.67 -13.04 -2.30
CA ASN A 379 -16.36 -11.87 -2.84
C ASN A 379 -16.26 -11.84 -4.38
N GLU A 380 -17.40 -11.74 -5.03
CA GLU A 380 -17.45 -11.54 -6.48
C GLU A 380 -17.37 -10.06 -6.83
N LYS A 381 -18.11 -9.23 -6.09
CA LYS A 381 -18.17 -7.78 -6.31
C LYS A 381 -18.78 -7.06 -5.11
N ASN A 382 -18.62 -5.75 -5.13
CA ASN A 382 -19.32 -4.79 -4.30
C ASN A 382 -19.13 -4.94 -2.78
N ALA A 383 -18.05 -5.59 -2.33
CA ALA A 383 -17.66 -5.53 -0.93
C ALA A 383 -17.25 -4.10 -0.57
N THR A 384 -17.66 -3.67 0.62
CA THR A 384 -17.16 -2.45 1.25
C THR A 384 -16.20 -2.81 2.39
N TYR A 385 -15.51 -1.83 2.95
CA TYR A 385 -14.71 -2.00 4.16
C TYR A 385 -15.50 -2.64 5.31
N LEU A 386 -16.80 -2.31 5.41
CA LEU A 386 -17.68 -2.86 6.44
C LEU A 386 -17.92 -4.35 6.24
N HIS A 387 -18.17 -4.79 4.99
CA HIS A 387 -18.32 -6.22 4.69
C HIS A 387 -17.02 -7.01 4.95
N GLU A 388 -15.88 -6.43 4.58
CA GLU A 388 -14.58 -7.06 4.79
C GLU A 388 -14.24 -7.17 6.28
N ALA A 389 -14.55 -6.13 7.08
CA ALA A 389 -14.39 -6.16 8.53
C ALA A 389 -15.24 -7.25 9.20
N VAL A 390 -16.47 -7.47 8.71
CA VAL A 390 -17.33 -8.58 9.16
C VAL A 390 -16.69 -9.93 8.86
N ILE A 391 -16.21 -10.14 7.61
CA ILE A 391 -15.52 -11.38 7.21
C ILE A 391 -14.30 -11.66 8.09
N LEU A 392 -13.55 -10.62 8.44
CA LEU A 392 -12.35 -10.72 9.27
C LEU A 392 -12.65 -10.79 10.77
N GLN A 393 -13.93 -10.80 11.17
CA GLN A 393 -14.40 -10.81 12.57
C GLN A 393 -13.85 -9.65 13.43
N GLN A 394 -13.66 -8.47 12.83
CA GLN A 394 -13.05 -7.31 13.48
C GLN A 394 -14.11 -6.37 14.07
N GLN A 395 -14.58 -6.69 15.28
CA GLN A 395 -15.66 -5.94 15.95
C GLN A 395 -15.32 -4.45 16.14
N ASP A 396 -14.10 -4.15 16.59
CA ASP A 396 -13.60 -2.79 16.79
C ASP A 396 -13.61 -1.96 15.49
N ILE A 397 -13.25 -2.59 14.37
CA ILE A 397 -13.30 -1.96 13.05
C ILE A 397 -14.74 -1.78 12.57
N VAL A 398 -15.61 -2.76 12.76
CA VAL A 398 -17.04 -2.61 12.44
C VAL A 398 -17.63 -1.42 13.20
N GLN A 399 -17.34 -1.29 14.49
CA GLN A 399 -17.79 -0.15 15.30
C GLN A 399 -17.26 1.17 14.75
N THR A 400 -15.96 1.21 14.46
CA THR A 400 -15.27 2.38 13.94
C THR A 400 -15.84 2.84 12.60
N LEU A 401 -16.01 1.91 11.66
CA LEU A 401 -16.56 2.20 10.33
C LEU A 401 -17.98 2.76 10.42
N ARG A 402 -18.80 2.22 11.32
CA ARG A 402 -20.16 2.73 11.55
C ARG A 402 -20.16 4.12 12.16
N ALA A 403 -19.31 4.37 13.16
CA ALA A 403 -19.14 5.70 13.74
C ALA A 403 -18.66 6.73 12.70
N ASP A 404 -17.87 6.30 11.72
CA ASP A 404 -17.43 7.11 10.58
C ASP A 404 -18.49 7.22 9.46
N GLY A 405 -19.70 6.70 9.64
CA GLY A 405 -20.81 6.83 8.68
C GLY A 405 -20.79 5.82 7.52
N ALA A 406 -20.18 4.65 7.72
CA ALA A 406 -20.30 3.56 6.75
C ALA A 406 -21.77 3.12 6.60
N ARG A 407 -22.22 3.02 5.35
CA ARG A 407 -23.56 2.62 4.97
C ARG A 407 -23.76 1.12 5.22
N THR A 408 -24.81 0.80 5.98
CA THR A 408 -25.19 -0.58 6.31
C THR A 408 -26.15 -1.18 5.29
N ASP A 409 -26.71 -0.38 4.39
CA ASP A 409 -27.68 -0.79 3.37
C ASP A 409 -27.04 -1.22 2.04
N LEU A 410 -25.74 -1.00 1.88
CA LEU A 410 -24.99 -1.47 0.70
C LEU A 410 -24.88 -2.99 0.70
N ARG A 411 -25.04 -3.60 -0.48
CA ARG A 411 -25.01 -5.06 -0.66
C ARG A 411 -23.76 -5.50 -1.42
N ALA A 412 -23.17 -6.60 -0.98
CA ALA A 412 -22.07 -7.29 -1.63
C ALA A 412 -22.50 -8.66 -2.15
N THR A 413 -21.92 -9.10 -3.27
CA THR A 413 -22.18 -10.42 -3.84
C THR A 413 -21.05 -11.37 -3.49
N TYR A 414 -21.40 -12.52 -2.93
CA TYR A 414 -20.46 -13.57 -2.56
C TYR A 414 -20.82 -14.88 -3.24
N ARG A 415 -19.80 -15.61 -3.71
CA ARG A 415 -19.93 -16.98 -4.19
C ARG A 415 -19.43 -17.95 -3.13
N ILE A 416 -20.25 -18.94 -2.83
CA ILE A 416 -19.89 -20.07 -1.97
C ILE A 416 -19.37 -21.18 -2.86
N LEU A 417 -18.12 -21.56 -2.66
CA LEU A 417 -17.45 -22.64 -3.38
C LEU A 417 -17.30 -23.85 -2.46
N PRO A 418 -17.34 -25.08 -3.01
CA PRO A 418 -17.50 -25.43 -4.43
C PRO A 418 -18.95 -25.43 -4.94
N ASP A 419 -19.93 -25.20 -4.06
CA ASP A 419 -21.37 -25.31 -4.36
C ASP A 419 -21.85 -24.38 -5.48
N ASN A 420 -21.06 -23.35 -5.83
CA ASN A 420 -21.40 -22.29 -6.78
C ASN A 420 -22.68 -21.51 -6.44
N LYS A 421 -23.11 -21.54 -5.17
CA LYS A 421 -24.23 -20.75 -4.69
C LYS A 421 -23.80 -19.30 -4.53
N CYS A 422 -24.50 -18.37 -5.17
CA CYS A 422 -24.31 -16.94 -4.92
C CYS A 422 -25.28 -16.46 -3.84
N ILE A 423 -24.79 -15.59 -2.96
CA ILE A 423 -25.59 -14.81 -2.03
C ILE A 423 -25.31 -13.33 -2.26
N GLU A 424 -26.33 -12.51 -2.11
CA GLU A 424 -26.20 -11.06 -2.12
C GLU A 424 -26.71 -10.57 -0.78
N VAL A 425 -25.86 -9.91 0.00
CA VAL A 425 -26.13 -9.60 1.41
C VAL A 425 -25.59 -8.23 1.79
N THR A 426 -26.25 -7.56 2.74
CA THR A 426 -25.63 -6.44 3.47
C THR A 426 -24.55 -6.96 4.44
N ALA A 427 -23.78 -6.05 5.04
CA ALA A 427 -22.81 -6.42 6.07
C ALA A 427 -23.46 -7.05 7.31
N GLU A 428 -24.67 -6.61 7.68
CA GLU A 428 -25.46 -7.17 8.78
C GLU A 428 -25.99 -8.57 8.43
N GLU A 429 -26.60 -8.72 7.27
CA GLU A 429 -27.07 -10.02 6.77
C GLU A 429 -25.91 -11.02 6.62
N LEU A 430 -24.71 -10.53 6.25
CA LEU A 430 -23.50 -11.34 6.19
C LEU A 430 -23.05 -11.80 7.58
N ALA A 431 -23.06 -10.91 8.58
CA ALA A 431 -22.74 -11.28 9.96
C ALA A 431 -23.70 -12.37 10.47
N HIS A 432 -24.99 -12.21 10.19
CA HIS A 432 -26.02 -13.20 10.49
C HIS A 432 -25.79 -14.54 9.78
N TYR A 433 -25.52 -14.49 8.48
CA TYR A 433 -25.22 -15.69 7.69
C TYR A 433 -24.01 -16.47 8.24
N LEU A 434 -23.01 -15.76 8.76
CA LEU A 434 -21.79 -16.33 9.34
C LEU A 434 -21.92 -16.68 10.84
N ASN A 435 -23.07 -16.41 11.47
CA ASN A 435 -23.34 -16.56 12.90
C ASN A 435 -22.36 -15.78 13.80
N PHE A 436 -22.02 -14.55 13.42
CA PHE A 436 -21.16 -13.68 14.23
C PHE A 436 -22.00 -12.83 15.18
N THR A 437 -22.56 -13.48 16.20
CA THR A 437 -23.53 -12.87 17.14
C THR A 437 -23.07 -11.54 17.73
N ALA A 438 -21.80 -11.44 18.14
CA ALA A 438 -21.25 -10.20 18.69
C ALA A 438 -21.29 -9.03 17.68
N ILE A 439 -21.08 -9.31 16.39
CA ILE A 439 -21.15 -8.30 15.32
C ILE A 439 -22.62 -8.00 14.96
N GLU A 440 -23.50 -9.00 14.96
CA GLU A 440 -24.95 -8.81 14.76
C GLU A 440 -25.55 -7.87 15.81
N GLU A 441 -25.21 -8.09 17.09
CA GLU A 441 -25.66 -7.23 18.21
C GLU A 441 -25.21 -5.77 18.03
N MET A 442 -24.02 -5.55 17.46
CA MET A 442 -23.55 -4.20 17.15
C MET A 442 -24.47 -3.54 16.13
N PHE A 443 -24.90 -4.23 15.07
CA PHE A 443 -25.83 -3.66 14.10
C PHE A 443 -27.19 -3.31 14.75
N ALA A 444 -27.73 -4.20 15.58
CA ALA A 444 -29.01 -4.02 16.26
C ALA A 444 -29.05 -2.85 17.26
N SER A 445 -27.99 -2.64 18.03
CA SER A 445 -27.95 -1.65 19.13
C SER A 445 -28.14 -0.19 18.71
N HIS A 446 -27.80 0.19 17.47
CA HIS A 446 -27.98 1.57 16.97
C HIS A 446 -29.32 1.81 16.24
N SER A 447 -29.97 0.76 15.75
CA SER A 447 -31.32 0.87 15.17
C SER A 447 -32.36 1.28 16.22
N ALA A 448 -32.03 1.12 17.52
CA ALA A 448 -32.83 1.57 18.64
C ALA A 448 -32.62 3.05 19.01
N GLU A 449 -31.47 3.65 18.67
CA GLU A 449 -31.15 5.06 18.98
C GLU A 449 -31.65 6.04 17.89
N ILE A 450 -31.92 5.54 16.68
CA ILE A 450 -32.53 6.31 15.59
C ILE A 450 -34.02 5.98 15.49
N LYS A 451 -34.78 6.23 16.56
CA LYS A 451 -36.22 6.46 16.45
C LYS A 451 -36.45 7.96 16.58
N PRO A 452 -37.05 8.63 15.58
CA PRO A 452 -37.38 10.04 15.70
C PRO A 452 -38.37 10.21 16.86
N SER A 453 -38.08 11.17 17.74
CA SER A 453 -39.09 11.76 18.62
C SER A 453 -39.89 12.80 17.87
#